data_AF-A0A0Q6F5S9-F1
#
_entry.id   AF-A0A0Q6F5S9-F1
#
_cell.length_a   1.000
_cell.length_b   1.000
_cell.length_c   1.000
_cell.angle_alpha   90.00
_cell.angle_beta   90.00
_cell.angle_gamma   90.00
#
_symmetry.space_group_name_H-M   'P 1'
#
loop_
_entity.id
_entity.type
_entity.pdbx_description
1 polymer ?
#
loop_
_entity_poly.entity_id
_entity_poly.type
_entity_poly.pdbx_seq_one_letter_code
_entity_poly.pdbx_strand_id
1 'polypeptide(L)'
;MEIPPLPQLAQGAALVGLLFLLRLYLALRRIAGARGTRVSFADVTAVRVENAFGRENEPDRRYAARQLAVATVLLVLAAILYAVLLFAWLRGAPLG
;
A
#
# COMPACT_ATOMS: atom_id res chain seq x y z
N MET A 1 1.73 -4.98 28.37
CA MET A 1 1.19 -4.82 27.00
C MET A 1 0.80 -6.20 26.52
N GLU A 2 -0.49 -6.50 26.38
CA GLU A 2 -0.94 -7.70 25.68
C GLU A 2 -0.70 -7.50 24.19
N ILE A 3 0.04 -8.42 23.57
CA ILE A 3 0.23 -8.42 22.12
C ILE A 3 -1.04 -9.02 21.51
N PRO A 4 -1.74 -8.29 20.61
CA PRO A 4 -2.95 -8.82 20.00
C PRO A 4 -2.64 -10.07 19.16
N PRO A 5 -3.62 -10.98 19.00
CA PRO A 5 -3.41 -12.24 18.30
C PRO A 5 -3.00 -12.01 16.84
N LEU A 6 -2.13 -12.88 16.32
CA LEU A 6 -1.53 -12.80 14.99
C LEU A 6 -2.55 -12.56 13.85
N PRO A 7 -3.75 -13.19 13.84
CA PRO A 7 -4.78 -12.88 12.85
C PRO A 7 -5.26 -11.42 12.86
N GLN A 8 -5.41 -10.82 14.05
CA GLN A 8 -5.84 -9.43 14.17
C GLN A 8 -4.75 -8.47 13.68
N LEU A 9 -3.47 -8.78 13.95
CA LEU A 9 -2.34 -8.04 13.41
C LEU A 9 -2.29 -8.11 11.87
N ALA A 10 -2.49 -9.29 11.29
CA ALA A 10 -2.52 -9.48 9.85
C ALA A 10 -3.67 -8.69 9.18
N GLN A 11 -4.87 -8.74 9.77
CA GLN A 11 -6.02 -7.97 9.32
C GLN A 11 -5.79 -6.46 9.42
N GLY A 12 -5.27 -5.99 10.56
CA GLY A 12 -4.95 -4.58 10.77
C GLY A 12 -3.93 -4.08 9.75
N ALA A 13 -2.83 -4.81 9.55
CA ALA A 13 -1.82 -4.46 8.55
C ALA A 13 -2.39 -4.41 7.13
N ALA A 14 -3.24 -5.38 6.76
CA ALA A 14 -3.89 -5.42 5.45
C ALA A 14 -4.83 -4.22 5.25
N LEU A 15 -5.70 -3.93 6.22
CA LEU A 15 -6.64 -2.81 6.15
C LEU A 15 -5.91 -1.47 6.05
N VAL A 16 -4.90 -1.24 6.88
CA VAL A 16 -4.12 -0.01 6.81
C VAL A 16 -3.37 0.07 5.48
N GLY A 17 -2.77 -1.02 5.00
CA GLY A 17 -2.15 -1.07 3.68
C GLY A 17 -3.10 -0.69 2.53
N LEU A 18 -4.33 -1.20 2.56
CA LEU A 18 -5.38 -0.84 1.59
C LEU A 18 -5.77 0.64 1.66
N LEU A 19 -5.85 1.23 2.85
CA LEU A 19 -6.13 2.67 3.01
C LEU A 19 -5.01 3.52 2.40
N PHE A 20 -3.75 3.10 2.52
CA PHE A 20 -2.63 3.77 1.87
C PHE A 20 -2.68 3.62 0.34
N LEU A 21 -3.13 2.48 -0.20
CA LEU A 21 -3.40 2.35 -1.64
C LEU A 21 -4.53 3.29 -2.11
N LEU A 22 -5.58 3.44 -1.31
CA LEU A 22 -6.66 4.39 -1.63
C LEU A 22 -6.13 5.84 -1.65
N ARG A 23 -5.31 6.21 -0.66
CA ARG A 23 -4.64 7.53 -0.62
C ARG A 23 -3.73 7.74 -1.82
N LEU A 24 -2.97 6.72 -2.22
CA LEU A 24 -2.16 6.74 -3.44
C LEU A 24 -3.04 7.00 -4.67
N TYR A 25 -4.15 6.28 -4.80
CA TYR A 25 -5.08 6.45 -5.93
C TYR A 25 -5.66 7.87 -5.97
N LEU A 26 -6.05 8.44 -4.83
CA LEU A 26 -6.54 9.82 -4.76
C LEU A 26 -5.48 10.85 -5.15
N ALA A 27 -4.22 10.65 -4.73
CA ALA A 27 -3.11 11.50 -5.13
C ALA A 27 -2.87 11.42 -6.65
N LEU A 28 -2.87 10.22 -7.23
CA LEU A 28 -2.77 10.04 -8.67
C LEU A 28 -3.95 10.66 -9.42
N ARG A 29 -5.17 10.55 -8.89
CA ARG A 29 -6.37 11.17 -9.45
C ARG A 29 -6.27 12.69 -9.46
N ARG A 30 -5.69 13.29 -8.42
CA ARG A 30 -5.44 14.74 -8.36
C ARG A 30 -4.46 15.18 -9.44
N ILE A 31 -3.33 14.46 -9.58
CA ILE A 31 -2.32 14.71 -10.62
C ILE A 31 -2.93 14.56 -12.03
N ALA A 32 -3.71 13.50 -12.25
CA ALA A 32 -4.38 13.24 -13.52
C ALA A 32 -5.40 14.35 -13.84
N GLY A 33 -6.15 14.82 -12.84
CA GLY A 33 -7.07 15.96 -12.98
C GLY A 33 -6.35 17.24 -13.38
N ALA A 34 -5.19 17.53 -12.78
CA ALA A 34 -4.36 18.70 -13.15
C ALA A 34 -3.82 18.61 -14.58
N ARG A 35 -3.54 17.41 -15.08
CA ARG A 35 -3.03 17.15 -16.43
C ARG A 35 -4.11 16.97 -17.50
N GLY A 36 -5.39 16.91 -17.11
CA GLY A 36 -6.48 16.57 -18.01
C GLY A 36 -6.45 15.11 -18.51
N THR A 37 -5.75 14.22 -17.81
CA THR A 37 -5.62 12.80 -18.17
C THR A 37 -6.42 11.91 -17.20
N ARG A 38 -6.53 10.61 -17.52
CA ARG A 38 -7.04 9.60 -16.59
C ARG A 38 -5.89 8.93 -15.85
N VAL A 39 -6.17 8.42 -14.65
CA VAL A 39 -5.22 7.58 -13.91
C VAL A 39 -4.98 6.29 -14.69
N SER A 40 -3.72 5.96 -14.91
CA SER A 40 -3.27 4.73 -15.55
C SER A 40 -2.44 3.89 -14.58
N PHE A 41 -2.40 2.58 -14.81
CA PHE A 41 -1.47 1.69 -14.08
C PHE A 41 -0.01 2.10 -14.25
N ALA A 42 0.34 2.69 -15.40
CA ALA A 42 1.68 3.23 -15.64
C ALA A 42 2.03 4.37 -14.67
N ASP A 43 1.04 5.12 -14.17
CA ASP A 43 1.28 6.21 -13.22
C ASP A 43 1.77 5.67 -11.87
N VAL A 44 1.35 4.46 -11.48
CA VAL A 44 1.74 3.81 -10.22
C VAL A 44 3.24 3.52 -10.17
N THR A 45 3.87 3.17 -11.29
CA THR A 45 5.33 2.99 -11.34
C THR A 45 6.04 4.32 -11.58
N ALA A 46 5.41 5.22 -12.35
CA ALA A 46 5.96 6.54 -12.65
C ALA A 46 6.13 7.45 -11.42
N VAL A 47 5.37 7.28 -10.32
CA VAL A 47 5.61 8.05 -9.07
C VAL A 47 7.01 7.87 -8.49
N ARG A 48 7.72 6.79 -8.84
CA ARG A 48 9.11 6.56 -8.41
C ARG A 48 10.12 7.35 -9.26
N VAL A 49 9.72 7.79 -10.45
CA VAL A 49 10.56 8.53 -11.39
C VAL A 49 10.42 10.03 -11.13
N GLU A 50 11.54 10.71 -10.93
CA GLU A 50 11.56 12.15 -10.69
C GLU A 50 11.06 12.93 -11.92
N ASN A 51 10.31 14.02 -11.71
CA ASN A 51 9.72 14.85 -12.77
C ASN A 51 8.75 14.13 -13.73
N ALA A 52 8.32 12.89 -13.45
CA ALA A 52 7.43 12.13 -14.32
C ALA A 52 6.07 12.81 -14.61
N PHE A 53 5.64 13.70 -13.72
CA PHE A 53 4.36 14.42 -13.82
C PHE A 53 4.53 15.94 -14.04
N GLY A 54 5.76 16.38 -14.36
CA GLY A 54 6.12 17.79 -14.42
C GLY A 54 6.46 18.40 -13.06
N ARG A 55 7.23 19.50 -13.07
CA ARG A 55 7.74 20.17 -11.86
C ARG A 55 6.64 20.65 -10.91
N GLU A 56 5.49 21.06 -11.47
CA GLU A 56 4.36 21.58 -10.70
C GLU A 56 3.69 20.51 -9.82
N ASN A 57 3.72 19.25 -10.27
CA ASN A 57 3.11 18.11 -9.56
C ASN A 57 4.11 17.33 -8.69
N GLU A 58 5.34 17.81 -8.56
CA GLU A 58 6.41 17.15 -7.84
C GLU A 58 6.11 16.95 -6.32
N PRO A 59 5.45 17.89 -5.62
CA PRO A 59 5.01 17.66 -4.23
C PRO A 59 3.99 16.50 -4.12
N ASP A 60 3.00 16.47 -5.01
CA ASP A 60 1.97 15.43 -5.04
C ASP A 60 2.58 14.07 -5.44
N ARG A 61 3.55 14.05 -6.36
CA ARG A 61 4.34 12.85 -6.69
C ARG A 61 5.07 12.31 -5.46
N ARG A 62 5.79 13.16 -4.72
CA ARG A 62 6.54 12.73 -3.52
C ARG A 62 5.60 12.17 -2.45
N TYR A 63 4.44 12.79 -2.27
CA TYR A 63 3.40 12.26 -1.40
C TYR A 63 2.92 10.89 -1.87
N ALA A 64 2.56 10.75 -3.14
CA ALA A 64 2.14 9.48 -3.74
C ALA A 64 3.22 8.39 -3.60
N ALA A 65 4.49 8.71 -3.84
CA ALA A 65 5.61 7.79 -3.67
C ALA A 65 5.75 7.28 -2.22
N ARG A 66 5.53 8.15 -1.22
CA ARG A 66 5.49 7.74 0.19
C ARG A 66 4.30 6.84 0.48
N GLN A 67 3.11 7.16 -0.05
CA GLN A 67 1.93 6.31 0.12
C GLN A 67 2.16 4.91 -0.48
N LEU A 68 2.75 4.83 -1.68
CA LEU A 68 3.11 3.57 -2.32
C LEU A 68 4.11 2.76 -1.49
N ALA A 69 5.14 3.42 -0.95
CA ALA A 69 6.13 2.75 -0.11
C ALA A 69 5.50 2.16 1.16
N VAL A 70 4.70 2.94 1.89
CA VAL A 70 4.04 2.48 3.12
C VAL A 70 2.99 1.41 2.83
N ALA A 71 2.18 1.57 1.79
CA ALA A 71 1.23 0.54 1.36
C ALA A 71 1.95 -0.77 1.06
N THR A 72 3.03 -0.72 0.29
CA THR A 72 3.82 -1.91 -0.07
C THR A 72 4.35 -2.61 1.17
N VAL A 73 4.95 -1.87 2.10
CA VAL A 73 5.50 -2.45 3.35
C VAL A 73 4.41 -3.13 4.16
N LEU A 74 3.27 -2.47 4.37
CA LEU A 74 2.17 -3.02 5.17
C LEU A 74 1.53 -4.25 4.52
N LEU A 75 1.35 -4.23 3.20
CA LEU A 75 0.77 -5.35 2.46
C LEU A 75 1.72 -6.55 2.40
N VAL A 76 3.02 -6.32 2.23
CA VAL A 76 4.04 -7.38 2.30
C VAL A 76 4.05 -8.00 3.70
N LEU A 77 4.02 -7.18 4.75
CA LEU A 77 3.96 -7.68 6.13
C LEU A 77 2.69 -8.49 6.38
N ALA A 78 1.53 -8.00 5.95
CA ALA A 78 0.27 -8.73 6.05
C ALA A 78 0.32 -10.06 5.29
N ALA A 79 0.87 -10.06 4.07
CA ALA A 79 1.02 -11.27 3.26
C ALA A 79 1.93 -12.31 3.94
N ILE A 80 3.03 -11.88 4.55
CA ILE A 80 3.91 -12.75 5.34
C ILE A 80 3.15 -13.35 6.53
N LEU A 81 2.43 -12.53 7.30
CA LEU A 81 1.65 -13.00 8.45
C LEU A 81 0.58 -14.01 8.02
N TYR A 82 -0.14 -13.74 6.94
CA TYR A 82 -1.11 -14.69 6.39
C TYR A 82 -0.46 -15.98 5.89
N ALA A 83 0.70 -15.91 5.24
CA ALA A 83 1.44 -17.08 4.80
C ALA A 83 1.88 -17.95 5.99
N VAL A 84 2.34 -17.34 7.08
CA VAL A 84 2.69 -18.03 8.32
C VAL A 84 1.47 -18.69 8.95
N LEU A 85 0.34 -17.98 9.05
CA LEU A 85 -0.91 -18.52 9.60
C LEU A 85 -1.44 -19.68 8.76
N LEU A 86 -1.43 -19.54 7.43
CA LEU A 86 -1.82 -20.60 6.50
C LEU A 86 -0.94 -21.83 6.66
N PHE A 87 0.37 -21.63 6.80
CA PHE A 87 1.31 -22.72 6.97
C PHE A 87 1.15 -23.44 8.32
N ALA A 88 0.90 -22.70 9.40
CA ALA A 88 0.59 -23.27 10.72
C ALA A 88 -0.72 -24.08 10.69
N TRP A 89 -1.75 -23.56 10.02
CA TRP A 89 -3.01 -24.28 9.80
C TRP A 89 -2.81 -25.58 9.04
N LEU A 90 -2.05 -25.56 7.93
CA LEU A 90 -1.74 -26.74 7.12
C LEU A 90 -0.97 -27.82 7.90
N ARG A 91 -0.18 -27.44 8.91
CA ARG A 91 0.53 -28.36 9.79
C ARG A 91 -0.30 -28.88 10.97
N GLY A 92 -1.57 -28.48 11.09
CA GLY A 92 -2.43 -28.86 12.22
C GLY A 92 -2.04 -28.20 13.54
N ALA A 93 -1.27 -27.10 13.51
CA ALA A 93 -0.94 -26.34 14.71
C ALA A 93 -2.16 -25.52 15.16
N PRO A 94 -2.46 -25.46 16.47
CA PRO A 94 -3.53 -24.61 16.98
C PRO A 94 -3.19 -23.14 16.67
N LEU A 95 -4.02 -22.52 15.83
CA LEU A 95 -3.99 -21.08 15.60
C LEU A 95 -4.66 -20.41 16.80
N GLY A 96 -3.86 -20.11 17.84
CA GLY A 96 -4.17 -19.23 18.98
C GLY A 96 -5.63 -19.10 19.40
#